data_AF-A0A0A8USF2-F1
#
_entry.id   AF-A0A0A8USF2-F1
#
_cell.length_a   1.000
_cell.length_b   1.000
_cell.length_c   1.000
_cell.angle_alpha   90.00
_cell.angle_beta   90.00
_cell.angle_gamma   90.00
#
_symmetry.space_group_name_H-M   'P 1'
#
loop_
_entity.id
_entity.type
_entity.pdbx_description
1 polymer ?
#
loop_
_entity_poly.entity_id
_entity_poly.type
_entity_poly.pdbx_seq_one_letter_code
_entity_poly.pdbx_strand_id
1 'polypeptide(L)'
;MLNKRFYKSIIGISKFILPVVLLLLLAPQLMQFSSELSTINNFFKTHQIGFLLCHTLFYLALYWAWPKLITGMINRRQDELDEAQIKLALQAKYYLIAALIFFELLVWWR
;
A
#
# COMPACT_ATOMS: atom_id res chain seq x y z
N MET A 1 24.24 6.41 24.86
CA MET A 1 22.97 5.63 24.81
C MET A 1 22.26 5.63 23.44
N LEU A 2 22.65 6.47 22.47
CA LEU A 2 22.03 6.53 21.12
C LEU A 2 22.21 5.24 20.29
N ASN A 3 23.38 4.57 20.35
CA ASN A 3 23.68 3.44 19.46
C ASN A 3 22.76 2.21 19.63
N LYS A 4 22.35 1.87 20.87
CA LYS A 4 21.53 0.66 21.10
C LYS A 4 20.12 0.79 20.51
N ARG A 5 19.55 2.00 20.46
CA ARG A 5 18.21 2.26 19.92
C ARG A 5 18.24 2.23 18.39
N PHE A 6 19.27 2.81 17.78
CA PHE A 6 19.51 2.74 16.34
C PHE A 6 19.72 1.29 15.85
N TYR A 7 20.56 0.51 16.52
CA TYR A 7 20.75 -0.90 16.17
C TYR A 7 19.47 -1.72 16.28
N LYS A 8 18.66 -1.52 17.33
CA LYS A 8 17.35 -2.18 17.46
C LYS A 8 16.38 -1.77 16.35
N SER A 9 16.34 -0.48 15.98
CA SER A 9 15.52 -0.01 14.87
C SER A 9 15.98 -0.58 13.52
N ILE A 10 17.29 -0.61 13.25
CA ILE A 10 17.84 -1.15 11.99
C ILE A 10 17.54 -2.65 11.87
N ILE A 11 17.68 -3.42 12.95
CA ILE A 11 17.35 -4.86 12.95
C ILE A 11 15.84 -5.07 12.79
N GLY A 12 15.01 -4.24 13.42
CA GLY A 12 13.55 -4.31 13.26
C GLY A 12 13.14 -4.01 11.82
N ILE A 13 13.67 -2.93 11.26
CA ILE A 13 13.39 -2.50 9.88
C ILE A 13 13.91 -3.53 8.87
N SER A 14 15.12 -4.08 9.05
CA SER A 14 15.68 -5.08 8.14
C SER A 14 14.87 -6.37 8.14
N LYS A 15 14.33 -6.80 9.29
CA LYS A 15 13.48 -8.00 9.37
C LYS A 15 12.22 -7.91 8.51
N PHE A 16 11.69 -6.71 8.26
CA PHE A 16 10.53 -6.52 7.40
C PHE A 16 10.92 -6.15 5.96
N ILE A 17 11.92 -5.28 5.78
CA ILE A 17 12.35 -4.83 4.46
C ILE A 17 13.04 -5.97 3.70
N LEU A 18 13.89 -6.76 4.34
CA LEU A 18 14.68 -7.80 3.69
C LEU A 18 13.80 -8.87 3.00
N PRO A 19 12.79 -9.48 3.65
CA PRO A 19 11.92 -10.45 2.98
C PRO A 19 11.07 -9.81 1.87
N VAL A 20 10.65 -8.54 2.02
CA VAL A 20 9.91 -7.83 0.95
C VAL A 20 10.79 -7.59 -0.27
N VAL A 21 12.03 -7.14 -0.08
CA VAL A 21 13.01 -6.97 -1.16
C VAL A 21 13.35 -8.31 -1.80
N LEU A 22 13.54 -9.36 -1.01
CA LEU A 22 13.80 -10.70 -1.52
C LEU A 22 12.64 -11.22 -2.39
N LEU A 23 11.40 -11.05 -1.93
CA LEU A 23 10.20 -11.39 -2.69
C LEU A 23 10.12 -10.60 -4.00
N LEU A 24 10.43 -9.30 -3.98
CA LEU A 24 10.45 -8.46 -5.18
C LEU A 24 11.47 -8.94 -6.22
N LEU A 25 12.63 -9.45 -5.78
CA LEU A 25 13.66 -9.98 -6.67
C LEU A 25 13.33 -11.39 -7.20
N LEU A 26 12.70 -12.23 -6.37
CA LEU A 26 12.36 -13.61 -6.73
C LEU A 26 11.08 -13.70 -7.57
N ALA A 27 10.09 -12.84 -7.34
CA ALA A 27 8.83 -12.81 -8.08
C ALA A 27 8.99 -12.79 -9.62
N PRO A 28 9.84 -11.94 -10.24
CA PRO A 28 10.03 -11.97 -11.69
C PRO A 28 10.66 -13.27 -12.18
N GLN A 29 11.55 -13.89 -11.38
CA GLN A 29 12.18 -15.17 -11.72
C GLN A 29 11.15 -16.31 -11.68
N LEU A 30 10.32 -16.35 -10.64
CA LEU A 30 9.21 -17.31 -10.51
C LEU A 30 8.18 -17.18 -11.65
N MET A 31 7.88 -15.96 -12.08
CA MET A 31 6.95 -15.71 -13.20
C MET A 31 7.48 -16.24 -14.55
N GLN A 32 8.81 -16.36 -14.71
CA GLN A 32 9.43 -16.90 -15.93
C GLN A 32 9.54 -18.44 -15.92
N PHE A 33 9.40 -19.07 -14.75
CA PHE A 33 9.59 -20.52 -14.58
C PHE A 33 8.43 -21.38 -15.07
N SER A 34 7.23 -20.81 -15.24
CA SER A 34 6.07 -21.54 -15.75
C SER A 34 5.40 -20.81 -16.90
N SER A 35 4.94 -21.56 -17.90
CA SER A 35 4.22 -21.05 -19.06
C SER A 35 2.92 -20.36 -18.67
N GLU A 36 2.19 -20.90 -17.69
CA GLU A 36 0.94 -20.31 -17.19
C GLU A 36 1.18 -18.96 -16.50
N LEU A 37 2.19 -18.83 -15.63
CA LEU A 37 2.52 -17.55 -15.00
C LEU A 37 3.07 -16.54 -16.01
N SER A 38 3.77 -17.00 -17.05
CA SER A 38 4.24 -16.16 -18.16
C SER A 38 3.06 -15.58 -18.97
N THR A 39 2.05 -16.39 -19.29
CA THR A 39 0.83 -15.92 -19.97
C THR A 39 0.08 -14.89 -19.13
N ILE A 40 -0.07 -15.14 -17.83
CA ILE A 40 -0.69 -14.19 -16.89
C ILE A 40 0.12 -12.88 -16.83
N ASN A 41 1.45 -12.98 -16.70
CA ASN A 41 2.34 -11.81 -16.68
C ASN A 41 2.24 -10.99 -17.98
N ASN A 42 2.14 -11.65 -19.14
CA ASN A 42 1.93 -10.97 -20.42
C ASN A 42 0.57 -10.29 -20.49
N PHE A 43 -0.50 -10.91 -19.99
CA PHE A 43 -1.82 -10.28 -19.88
C PHE A 43 -1.77 -9.00 -19.03
N PHE A 44 -1.10 -9.04 -17.87
CA PHE A 44 -0.90 -7.88 -17.00
C PHE A 44 -0.06 -6.79 -17.67
N LYS A 45 0.97 -7.14 -18.45
CA LYS A 45 1.75 -6.18 -19.23
C LYS A 45 0.92 -5.52 -20.34
N THR A 46 0.14 -6.30 -21.09
CA THR A 46 -0.71 -5.77 -22.16
C THR A 46 -1.79 -4.82 -21.60
N HIS A 47 -2.32 -5.10 -20.42
CA HIS A 47 -3.35 -4.28 -19.78
C HIS A 47 -2.79 -3.35 -18.69
N GLN A 48 -1.48 -3.10 -18.67
CA GLN A 48 -0.81 -2.35 -17.61
C GLN A 48 -1.42 -0.96 -17.42
N ILE A 49 -1.72 -0.26 -18.51
CA ILE A 49 -2.36 1.08 -18.47
C ILE A 49 -3.77 0.99 -17.88
N GLY A 50 -4.55 -0.03 -18.26
CA GLY A 50 -5.90 -0.23 -17.73
C GLY A 50 -5.88 -0.56 -16.24
N PHE A 51 -4.91 -1.37 -15.80
CA PHE A 51 -4.68 -1.65 -14.39
C PHE A 51 -4.28 -0.41 -13.61
N LEU A 52 -3.36 0.41 -14.16
CA LEU A 52 -2.92 1.65 -13.53
C LEU A 52 -4.11 2.61 -13.36
N LEU A 53 -4.89 2.83 -14.42
CA LEU A 53 -6.09 3.66 -14.38
C LEU A 53 -7.11 3.16 -13.36
N CYS A 54 -7.40 1.86 -13.36
CA CYS A 54 -8.33 1.25 -12.40
C CYS A 54 -7.83 1.43 -10.96
N HIS A 55 -6.52 1.25 -10.74
CA HIS A 55 -5.88 1.41 -9.43
C HIS A 55 -5.94 2.86 -8.92
N THR A 56 -5.59 3.83 -9.78
CA THR A 56 -5.68 5.26 -9.46
C THR A 56 -7.14 5.67 -9.18
N LEU A 57 -8.09 5.21 -10.00
CA LEU A 57 -9.52 5.47 -9.78
C LEU A 57 -10.02 4.85 -8.47
N PHE A 58 -9.58 3.64 -8.13
CA PHE A 58 -9.92 2.99 -6.86
C PHE A 58 -9.41 3.79 -5.66
N TYR A 59 -8.15 4.22 -5.68
CA TYR A 59 -7.59 5.05 -4.61
C TYR A 59 -8.27 6.42 -4.51
N LEU A 60 -8.62 7.03 -5.64
CA LEU A 60 -9.34 8.31 -5.67
C LEU A 60 -10.76 8.18 -5.10
N ALA A 61 -11.48 7.13 -5.51
CA ALA A 61 -12.80 6.82 -4.99
C ALA A 61 -12.75 6.55 -3.48
N LEU A 62 -11.75 5.78 -3.02
CA LEU A 62 -11.56 5.50 -1.60
C LEU A 62 -11.18 6.76 -0.82
N TYR A 63 -10.34 7.63 -1.36
CA TYR A 63 -9.97 8.92 -0.77
C TYR A 63 -11.20 9.82 -0.57
N TRP A 64 -12.09 9.91 -1.56
CA TRP A 64 -13.33 10.67 -1.45
C TRP A 64 -14.38 10.00 -0.54
N ALA A 65 -14.45 8.67 -0.56
CA ALA A 65 -15.35 7.91 0.30
C ALA A 65 -14.87 7.91 1.77
N TRP A 66 -13.57 8.09 2.01
CA TRP A 66 -12.95 8.02 3.34
C TRP A 66 -13.66 8.87 4.41
N PRO A 67 -13.89 10.19 4.23
CA PRO A 67 -14.62 10.98 5.23
C PRO A 67 -16.04 10.45 5.47
N LYS A 68 -16.75 10.01 4.43
CA LYS A 68 -18.09 9.43 4.57
C LYS A 68 -18.07 8.11 5.33
N LEU A 69 -17.06 7.26 5.12
CA LEU A 69 -16.88 6.01 5.85
C LEU A 69 -16.58 6.29 7.33
N ILE A 70 -15.67 7.23 7.63
CA ILE A 70 -15.35 7.62 9.00
C ILE A 70 -16.59 8.19 9.70
N THR A 71 -17.30 9.14 9.11
CA THR A 71 -18.54 9.70 9.68
C THR A 71 -19.63 8.65 9.84
N GLY A 72 -19.79 7.73 8.87
CA GLY A 72 -20.75 6.64 8.96
C GLY A 72 -20.43 5.63 10.07
N MET A 73 -19.14 5.37 10.34
CA MET A 73 -18.71 4.52 11.45
C MET A 73 -18.87 5.23 12.80
N ILE A 74 -18.55 6.52 12.88
CA ILE A 74 -18.74 7.35 14.09
C ILE A 74 -20.23 7.43 14.43
N ASN A 75 -21.11 7.72 13.48
CA ASN A 75 -22.55 7.78 13.74
C ASN A 75 -23.15 6.43 14.20
N ARG A 76 -22.48 5.31 13.91
CA ARG A 76 -22.90 3.97 14.33
C ARG A 76 -22.33 3.55 15.68
N ARG A 77 -21.26 4.19 16.16
CA ARG A 77 -20.71 3.97 17.50
C ARG A 77 -21.06 5.17 18.38
N GLN A 78 -21.94 4.95 19.35
CA GLN A 78 -22.26 5.94 20.38
C GLN A 78 -21.14 6.10 21.43
N ASP A 79 -20.00 5.42 21.25
CA ASP A 79 -18.83 5.59 22.12
C ASP A 79 -18.27 7.02 21.96
N GLU A 80 -17.93 7.66 23.08
CA GLU A 80 -17.25 8.96 23.13
C GLU A 80 -15.85 8.84 22.50
N LEU A 81 -15.79 8.92 21.17
CA LEU A 81 -14.54 9.02 20.44
C LEU A 81 -13.96 10.41 20.67
N ASP A 82 -12.77 10.44 21.26
CA ASP A 82 -11.99 11.66 21.44
C ASP A 82 -11.76 12.37 20.10
N GLU A 83 -11.92 13.69 20.07
CA GLU A 83 -11.77 14.51 18.87
C GLU A 83 -10.40 14.32 18.21
N ALA A 84 -9.36 14.04 19.00
CA ALA A 84 -8.02 13.76 18.49
C ALA A 84 -7.97 12.46 17.65
N GLN A 85 -8.71 11.42 18.06
CA GLN A 85 -8.78 10.15 17.32
C GLN A 85 -9.55 10.31 16.01
N ILE A 86 -10.62 11.11 16.01
CA ILE A 86 -11.39 11.42 14.80
C ILE A 86 -10.52 12.21 13.81
N LYS A 87 -9.76 13.20 14.30
CA LYS A 87 -8.82 13.96 13.47
C LYS A 87 -7.74 13.07 12.85
N LEU A 88 -7.16 12.15 13.63
CA LEU A 88 -6.18 11.19 13.13
C LEU A 88 -6.79 10.26 12.07
N ALA A 89 -8.00 9.75 12.29
CA ALA A 89 -8.70 8.89 11.34
C ALA A 89 -9.02 9.61 10.02
N LEU A 90 -9.40 10.90 10.08
CA LEU A 90 -9.62 11.73 8.90
C LEU A 90 -8.32 12.07 8.16
N GLN A 91 -7.23 12.28 8.88
CA GLN A 91 -5.89 12.49 8.30
C GLN A 91 -5.34 11.23 7.63
N ALA A 92 -5.83 10.04 7.99
CA ALA A 92 -5.38 8.80 7.37
C ALA A 92 -5.62 8.73 5.85
N LYS A 93 -6.50 9.58 5.31
CA LYS A 93 -6.68 9.77 3.86
C LYS A 93 -5.37 10.13 3.14
N TYR A 94 -4.42 10.80 3.79
CA TYR A 94 -3.15 11.14 3.17
C TYR A 94 -2.24 9.93 3.01
N TYR A 95 -2.39 8.91 3.87
CA TYR A 95 -1.68 7.63 3.69
C TYR A 95 -2.19 6.87 2.46
N LEU A 96 -3.46 7.04 2.06
CA LEU A 96 -3.97 6.50 0.80
C LEU A 96 -3.22 7.10 -0.41
N ILE A 97 -3.00 8.42 -0.41
CA ILE A 97 -2.23 9.08 -1.47
C ILE A 97 -0.76 8.61 -1.44
N ALA A 98 -0.15 8.53 -0.26
CA ALA A 98 1.21 8.04 -0.13
C ALA A 98 1.36 6.60 -0.64
N ALA A 99 0.38 5.73 -0.34
CA ALA A 99 0.35 4.37 -0.85
C ALA A 99 0.19 4.33 -2.38
N LEU A 100 -0.70 5.15 -2.95
CA LEU A 100 -0.86 5.28 -4.39
C LEU A 100 0.47 5.64 -5.07
N ILE A 101 1.14 6.69 -4.60
CA ILE A 101 2.43 7.13 -5.13
C ILE A 101 3.48 6.03 -4.99
N PHE A 102 3.54 5.35 -3.84
CA PHE A 102 4.48 4.27 -3.60
C PHE A 102 4.28 3.09 -4.58
N PHE A 103 3.03 2.71 -4.84
CA PHE A 103 2.72 1.64 -5.79
C PHE A 103 2.96 2.08 -7.25
N GLU A 104 2.64 3.32 -7.62
CA GLU A 104 2.98 3.87 -8.94
C GLU A 104 4.50 3.86 -9.18
N LEU A 105 5.28 4.29 -8.20
CA LEU A 105 6.75 4.26 -8.27
C LEU A 105 7.29 2.83 -8.42
N LEU A 106 6.70 1.86 -7.71
CA LEU A 106 7.06 0.45 -7.86
C LEU A 106 6.75 -0.11 -9.24
N VAL A 107 5.64 0.34 -9.86
CA VAL A 107 5.27 -0.07 -11.22
C VAL A 107 6.19 0.59 -12.26
N TRP A 108 6.57 1.86 -12.08
CA TRP A 108 7.50 2.56 -12.97
C TRP A 108 8.95 2.10 -12.85
N TRP A 109 9.37 1.61 -11.67
CA TRP A 109 10.70 1.06 -11.47
C TRP A 109 10.95 -0.25 -12.24
N ARG A 110 9.89 -0.92 -12.70
CA ARG A 110 9.96 -2.24 -13.36
C ARG A 110 9.68 -2.15 -14.86
#